data_AF-A0A9D9NJX7-F1
#
_entry.id   AF-A0A9D9NJX7-F1
#
_cell.length_a   1.000
_cell.length_b   1.000
_cell.length_c   1.000
_cell.angle_alpha   90.00
_cell.angle_beta   90.00
_cell.angle_gamma   90.00
#
_symmetry.space_group_name_H-M   'P 1'
#
loop_
_entity.id
_entity.type
_entity.pdbx_description
1 polymer ?
#
loop_
_entity_poly.entity_id
_entity_poly.type
_entity_poly.pdbx_seq_one_letter_code
_entity_poly.pdbx_strand_id
1 'polypeptide(L)'
;MDLKNLTKLIAENSEQRSRRTARNLLMRNEFSREEADLFIQSLLDKLPNMKGELRKFYYGLTRWFLTDLDIQNQQDVHKVNRLLYNLRNTPEADFYDKDFNGLSIKDVQDISRIDIEAEPYQAPPDTSYEVFELTDFDKVSQYENYADWCILDETVFKAYTANGLKYFIAERSDFKEVPKSRSDNYPYDDYGMSLIIIGVDDNEIVSVTSRWNFDDTGDFYLKPLQLKKLLCNEYNFLFD
;
A
#
# COMPACT_ATOMS: atom_id res chain seq x y z
N MET A 1 8.62 27.18 29.42
CA MET A 1 8.42 25.75 29.08
C MET A 1 8.34 25.67 27.56
N ASP A 2 9.28 24.99 26.92
CA ASP A 2 9.41 24.91 25.45
C ASP A 2 8.22 24.14 24.84
N LEU A 3 7.65 24.65 23.74
CA LEU A 3 6.54 24.04 23.02
C LEU A 3 6.85 22.58 22.66
N LYS A 4 8.09 22.29 22.27
CA LYS A 4 8.56 20.93 21.95
C LYS A 4 8.48 19.98 23.14
N ASN A 5 8.82 20.46 24.34
CA ASN A 5 8.74 19.67 25.56
C ASN A 5 7.28 19.40 25.97
N LEU A 6 6.38 20.34 25.71
CA LEU A 6 4.96 20.21 26.02
C LEU A 6 4.27 19.18 25.11
N THR A 7 4.55 19.22 23.80
CA THR A 7 4.06 18.24 22.82
C THR A 7 4.55 16.82 23.13
N LYS A 8 5.83 16.68 23.50
CA LYS A 8 6.40 15.39 23.90
C LYS A 8 5.71 14.81 25.13
N LEU A 9 5.45 15.62 26.15
CA LEU A 9 4.81 15.20 27.40
C LEU A 9 3.33 14.82 27.20
N ILE A 10 2.64 15.46 26.25
CA ILE A 10 1.27 15.10 25.85
C ILE A 10 1.26 13.75 25.11
N ALA A 11 2.18 13.55 24.16
CA ALA A 11 2.30 12.30 23.41
C ALA A 11 2.62 11.12 24.34
N GLU A 12 3.57 11.29 25.27
CA GLU A 12 3.94 10.28 26.27
C GLU A 12 2.75 9.91 27.18
N ASN A 13 1.97 10.90 27.64
CA ASN A 13 0.77 10.64 28.44
C ASN A 13 -0.33 9.93 27.65
N SER A 14 -0.51 10.27 26.37
CA SER A 14 -1.49 9.63 25.49
C SER A 14 -1.13 8.16 25.24
N GLU A 15 0.15 7.88 25.00
CA GLU A 15 0.66 6.52 24.85
C GLU A 15 0.49 5.70 26.13
N GLN A 16 0.90 6.23 27.28
CA GLN A 16 0.76 5.53 28.57
C GLN A 16 -0.69 5.15 28.85
N ARG A 17 -1.64 6.05 28.55
CA ARG A 17 -3.07 5.76 28.66
C ARG A 17 -3.48 4.63 27.72
N SER A 18 -3.04 4.67 26.45
CA SER A 18 -3.39 3.65 25.45
C SER A 18 -2.85 2.27 25.82
N ARG A 19 -1.61 2.17 26.31
CA ARG A 19 -1.03 0.93 26.86
C ARG A 19 -1.80 0.42 28.07
N ARG A 20 -2.22 1.31 28.97
CA ARG A 20 -3.02 0.92 30.14
C ARG A 20 -4.37 0.34 29.73
N THR A 21 -5.04 0.94 28.75
CA THR A 21 -6.32 0.42 28.23
C THR A 21 -6.14 -0.95 27.58
N ALA A 22 -5.09 -1.14 26.78
CA ALA A 22 -4.77 -2.43 26.16
C ALA A 22 -4.44 -3.52 27.20
N ARG A 23 -3.66 -3.20 28.24
CA ARG A 23 -3.42 -4.12 29.37
C ARG A 23 -4.72 -4.52 30.06
N ASN A 24 -5.61 -3.56 30.32
CA ASN A 24 -6.90 -3.85 30.93
C ASN A 24 -7.77 -4.76 30.05
N LEU A 25 -7.68 -4.64 28.71
CA LEU A 25 -8.34 -5.55 27.79
C LEU A 25 -7.80 -6.99 27.93
N LEU A 26 -6.47 -7.16 27.98
CA LEU A 26 -5.83 -8.46 28.17
C LEU A 26 -6.27 -9.10 29.50
N MET A 27 -6.23 -8.34 30.60
CA MET A 27 -6.65 -8.86 31.91
C MET A 27 -8.13 -9.24 31.97
N ARG A 28 -9.00 -8.58 31.18
CA ARG A 28 -10.41 -8.98 31.04
C ARG A 28 -10.59 -10.27 30.25
N ASN A 29 -9.60 -10.65 29.45
CA ASN A 29 -9.54 -11.90 28.70
C ASN A 29 -8.63 -12.92 29.42
N GLU A 30 -8.61 -12.88 30.75
CA GLU A 30 -7.97 -13.88 31.63
C GLU A 30 -6.44 -13.91 31.64
N PHE A 31 -5.77 -12.92 31.03
CA PHE A 31 -4.32 -12.77 31.16
C PHE A 31 -3.97 -12.27 32.57
N SER A 32 -2.93 -12.85 33.17
CA SER A 32 -2.27 -12.27 34.34
C SER A 32 -1.65 -10.91 34.01
N ARG A 33 -1.27 -10.15 35.03
CA ARG A 33 -0.64 -8.84 34.82
C ARG A 33 0.70 -8.98 34.10
N GLU A 34 1.49 -9.98 34.49
CA GLU A 34 2.78 -10.30 33.90
C GLU A 34 2.63 -10.70 32.42
N GLU A 35 1.66 -11.56 32.10
CA GLU A 35 1.38 -11.96 30.72
C GLU A 35 0.90 -10.78 29.86
N ALA A 36 0.05 -9.93 30.42
CA ALA A 36 -0.40 -8.73 29.73
C ALA A 36 0.77 -7.75 29.45
N ASP A 37 1.68 -7.57 30.40
CA ASP A 37 2.87 -6.73 30.19
C ASP A 37 3.81 -7.32 29.13
N LEU A 38 4.01 -8.65 29.12
CA LEU A 38 4.78 -9.35 28.08
C LEU A 38 4.14 -9.24 26.69
N PHE A 39 2.81 -9.29 26.61
CA PHE A 39 2.09 -9.11 25.35
C PHE A 39 2.26 -7.69 24.80
N ILE A 40 2.10 -6.67 25.65
CA ILE A 40 2.32 -5.27 25.25
C ILE A 40 3.77 -5.05 24.81
N GLN A 41 4.73 -5.69 25.48
CA GLN A 41 6.13 -5.65 25.05
C GLN A 41 6.32 -6.34 23.69
N SER A 42 5.65 -7.47 23.45
CA SER A 42 5.67 -8.16 22.16
C SER A 42 5.14 -7.29 21.02
N LEU A 43 4.10 -6.49 21.24
CA LEU A 43 3.62 -5.51 20.24
C LEU A 43 4.72 -4.51 19.88
N LEU A 44 5.46 -3.99 20.86
CA LEU A 44 6.56 -3.05 20.63
C LEU A 44 7.71 -3.66 19.84
N ASP A 45 8.09 -4.88 20.22
CA ASP A 45 9.25 -5.56 19.63
C ASP A 45 8.96 -6.05 18.22
N LYS A 46 7.74 -6.57 18.00
CA LYS A 46 7.34 -7.18 16.73
C LYS A 46 6.71 -6.20 15.74
N LEU A 47 6.22 -5.03 16.18
CA LEU A 47 5.61 -4.03 15.30
C LEU A 47 6.45 -2.75 15.20
N PRO A 48 7.60 -2.75 14.50
CA PRO A 48 8.49 -1.59 14.40
C PRO A 48 7.86 -0.36 13.74
N ASN A 49 6.72 -0.50 13.06
CA ASN A 49 5.96 0.61 12.47
C ASN A 49 4.99 1.27 13.46
N MET A 50 4.77 0.71 14.65
CA MET A 50 3.97 1.31 15.72
C MET A 50 4.75 2.44 16.44
N LYS A 51 4.93 3.57 15.74
CA LYS A 51 5.73 4.72 16.20
C LYS A 51 4.94 6.02 16.06
N GLY A 52 5.38 7.05 16.80
CA GLY A 52 4.74 8.37 16.77
C GLY A 52 3.25 8.29 17.10
N GLU A 53 2.43 8.97 16.30
CA GLU A 53 0.97 9.03 16.47
C GLU A 53 0.29 7.65 16.39
N LEU A 54 0.85 6.68 15.67
CA LEU A 54 0.28 5.33 15.56
C LEU A 54 0.32 4.56 16.88
N ARG A 55 1.09 5.02 17.88
CA ARG A 55 1.05 4.47 19.25
C ARG A 55 -0.31 4.67 19.92
N LYS A 56 -1.22 5.46 19.35
CA LYS A 56 -2.62 5.53 19.81
C LYS A 56 -3.37 4.19 19.65
N PHE A 57 -2.92 3.30 18.75
CA PHE A 57 -3.63 2.08 18.36
C PHE A 57 -3.34 0.84 19.23
N TYR A 58 -2.65 0.95 20.37
CA TYR A 58 -2.38 -0.22 21.24
C TYR A 58 -3.64 -1.05 21.52
N TYR A 59 -4.77 -0.40 21.79
CA TYR A 59 -6.01 -1.10 22.13
C TYR A 59 -6.56 -1.88 20.93
N GLY A 60 -6.71 -1.25 19.76
CA GLY A 60 -7.21 -1.91 18.56
C GLY A 60 -6.30 -3.05 18.08
N LEU A 61 -4.98 -2.86 18.14
CA LEU A 61 -4.02 -3.92 17.82
C LEU A 61 -4.12 -5.10 18.79
N THR A 62 -4.20 -4.84 20.10
CA THR A 62 -4.43 -5.89 21.10
C THR A 62 -5.74 -6.63 20.85
N ARG A 63 -6.82 -5.92 20.48
CA ARG A 63 -8.09 -6.56 20.15
C ARG A 63 -7.94 -7.51 18.96
N TRP A 64 -7.38 -7.07 17.84
CA TRP A 64 -7.20 -7.93 16.67
C TRP A 64 -6.37 -9.19 16.96
N PHE A 65 -5.30 -9.08 17.75
CA PHE A 65 -4.47 -10.23 18.15
C PHE A 65 -5.09 -11.13 19.24
N LEU A 66 -6.25 -10.75 19.79
CA LEU A 66 -7.04 -11.61 20.67
C LEU A 66 -8.18 -12.31 19.92
N THR A 67 -8.64 -11.75 18.79
CA THR A 67 -9.82 -12.22 18.08
C THR A 67 -9.50 -12.91 16.76
N ASP A 68 -8.70 -12.27 15.92
CA ASP A 68 -8.59 -12.61 14.50
C ASP A 68 -7.16 -13.00 14.08
N LEU A 69 -6.16 -12.66 14.89
CA LEU A 69 -4.73 -12.79 14.58
C LEU A 69 -3.95 -13.43 15.74
N ASP A 70 -2.76 -13.94 15.46
CA ASP A 70 -1.82 -14.43 16.48
C ASP A 70 -0.51 -13.62 16.48
N ILE A 71 -0.17 -13.02 17.62
CA ILE A 71 1.06 -12.22 17.81
C ILE A 71 2.33 -13.08 17.70
N GLN A 72 2.22 -14.40 17.84
CA GLN A 72 3.32 -15.35 17.63
C GLN A 72 3.45 -15.78 16.16
N ASN A 73 2.39 -15.64 15.37
CA ASN A 73 2.42 -15.93 13.94
C ASN A 73 3.13 -14.80 13.17
N GLN A 74 4.21 -15.16 12.45
CA GLN A 74 4.99 -14.19 11.68
C GLN A 74 4.22 -13.55 10.53
N GLN A 75 3.29 -14.28 9.89
CA GLN A 75 2.47 -13.75 8.80
C GLN A 75 1.49 -12.71 9.33
N ASP A 76 0.83 -12.97 10.46
CA ASP A 76 -0.09 -12.01 11.08
C ASP A 76 0.62 -10.74 11.53
N VAL A 77 1.79 -10.89 12.15
CA VAL A 77 2.67 -9.76 12.50
C VAL A 77 3.11 -8.98 11.25
N HIS A 78 3.38 -9.66 10.14
CA HIS A 78 3.76 -9.02 8.88
C HIS A 78 2.61 -8.18 8.30
N LYS A 79 1.39 -8.74 8.26
CA LYS A 79 0.16 -8.05 7.80
C LYS A 79 -0.06 -6.76 8.56
N VAL A 80 -0.03 -6.82 9.89
CA VAL A 80 -0.20 -5.65 10.77
C VAL A 80 0.91 -4.63 10.56
N ASN A 81 2.16 -5.07 10.43
CA ASN A 81 3.28 -4.16 10.15
C ASN A 81 3.13 -3.42 8.82
N ARG A 82 2.65 -4.09 7.77
CA ARG A 82 2.36 -3.46 6.48
C ARG A 82 1.24 -2.45 6.59
N LEU A 83 0.16 -2.77 7.30
CA LEU A 83 -0.93 -1.84 7.53
C LEU A 83 -0.43 -0.58 8.26
N LEU A 84 0.30 -0.75 9.37
CA LEU A 84 0.86 0.37 10.13
C LEU A 84 1.86 1.19 9.32
N TYR A 85 2.66 0.55 8.46
CA TYR A 85 3.55 1.27 7.55
C TYR A 85 2.76 2.18 6.62
N ASN A 86 1.68 1.69 6.01
CA ASN A 86 0.85 2.50 5.11
C ASN A 86 0.18 3.65 5.87
N LEU A 87 -0.48 3.37 6.99
CA LEU A 87 -1.15 4.39 7.81
C LEU A 87 -0.19 5.49 8.30
N ARG A 88 1.09 5.16 8.52
CA ARG A 88 2.10 6.16 8.90
C ARG A 88 2.37 7.18 7.79
N ASN A 89 2.23 6.76 6.54
CA ASN A 89 2.63 7.53 5.37
C ASN A 89 1.42 8.15 4.65
N THR A 90 0.22 8.06 5.22
CA THR A 90 -1.01 8.65 4.69
C THR A 90 -1.74 9.43 5.80
N PRO A 91 -2.62 10.40 5.45
CA PRO A 91 -3.51 11.04 6.43
C PRO A 91 -4.56 10.08 7.01
N GLU A 92 -4.66 8.85 6.49
CA GLU A 92 -5.74 7.91 6.81
C GLU A 92 -5.75 7.50 8.28
N ALA A 93 -4.58 7.52 8.94
CA ALA A 93 -4.48 7.27 10.38
C ALA A 93 -5.36 8.21 11.21
N ASP A 94 -5.66 9.42 10.73
CA ASP A 94 -6.47 10.40 11.46
C ASP A 94 -7.96 10.09 11.44
N PHE A 95 -8.44 9.27 10.50
CA PHE A 95 -9.83 8.81 10.46
C PHE A 95 -10.16 7.76 11.53
N TYR A 96 -9.13 7.15 12.12
CA TYR A 96 -9.27 6.08 13.08
C TYR A 96 -9.04 6.56 14.51
N ASP A 97 -9.95 6.17 15.40
CA ASP A 97 -9.75 6.26 16.84
C ASP A 97 -8.78 5.18 17.36
N LYS A 98 -8.62 5.09 18.67
CA LYS A 98 -7.65 4.17 19.31
C LYS A 98 -7.95 2.68 19.09
N ASP A 99 -9.13 2.36 18.59
CA ASP A 99 -9.64 1.01 18.33
C ASP A 99 -10.02 0.79 16.85
N PHE A 100 -9.48 1.61 15.95
CA PHE A 100 -9.86 1.58 14.53
C PHE A 100 -11.38 1.71 14.32
N ASN A 101 -12.06 2.50 15.16
CA ASN A 101 -13.51 2.67 15.18
C ASN A 101 -14.28 1.35 15.43
N GLY A 102 -13.64 0.36 16.05
CA GLY A 102 -14.21 -0.96 16.32
C GLY A 102 -14.17 -1.93 15.13
N LEU A 103 -13.56 -1.54 14.01
CA LEU A 103 -13.52 -2.33 12.78
C LEU A 103 -12.60 -3.56 12.88
N SER A 104 -12.87 -4.60 12.10
CA SER A 104 -11.94 -5.72 11.96
C SER A 104 -10.71 -5.28 11.13
N ILE A 105 -9.62 -6.05 11.20
CA ILE A 105 -8.45 -5.78 10.34
C ILE A 105 -8.82 -5.86 8.86
N LYS A 106 -9.74 -6.78 8.50
CA LYS A 106 -10.25 -6.93 7.14
C LYS A 106 -11.04 -5.70 6.69
N ASP A 107 -11.92 -5.17 7.53
CA ASP A 107 -12.67 -3.96 7.18
C ASP A 107 -11.73 -2.75 7.00
N VAL A 108 -10.71 -2.62 7.85
CA VAL A 108 -9.68 -1.58 7.69
C VAL A 108 -8.88 -1.78 6.41
N GLN A 109 -8.53 -3.03 6.07
CA GLN A 109 -7.88 -3.39 4.81
C GLN A 109 -8.73 -2.97 3.60
N ASP A 110 -10.01 -3.33 3.61
CA ASP A 110 -10.96 -3.06 2.52
C ASP A 110 -11.17 -1.54 2.34
N ILE A 111 -11.34 -0.80 3.44
CA ILE A 111 -11.51 0.67 3.41
C ILE A 111 -10.24 1.37 2.91
N SER A 112 -9.08 0.94 3.40
CA SER A 112 -7.79 1.54 3.01
C SER A 112 -7.31 1.12 1.62
N ARG A 113 -8.01 0.15 0.99
CA ARG A 113 -7.60 -0.49 -0.26
C ARG A 113 -6.13 -0.91 -0.21
N ILE A 114 -5.66 -1.34 0.97
CA ILE A 114 -4.30 -1.84 1.14
C ILE A 114 -4.39 -3.33 0.95
N ASP A 115 -3.71 -3.87 -0.06
CA ASP A 115 -3.49 -5.31 -0.09
C ASP A 115 -2.37 -5.68 0.90
N ILE A 116 -2.77 -6.04 2.13
CA ILE A 116 -1.85 -6.47 3.18
C ILE A 116 -1.36 -7.92 2.96
N GLU A 117 -2.06 -8.67 2.12
CA GLU A 117 -1.81 -10.09 1.82
C GLU A 117 -0.98 -10.30 0.56
N ALA A 118 -1.07 -9.40 -0.43
CA ALA A 118 -0.31 -9.53 -1.68
C ALA A 118 1.19 -9.52 -1.38
N GLU A 119 1.87 -10.64 -1.62
CA GLU A 119 3.32 -10.62 -1.74
C GLU A 119 3.68 -9.62 -2.84
N PRO A 120 4.70 -8.76 -2.63
CA PRO A 120 5.15 -7.90 -3.69
C PRO A 120 5.50 -8.77 -4.90
N TYR A 121 4.91 -8.48 -6.06
CA TYR A 121 5.30 -9.12 -7.30
C TYR A 121 6.83 -9.08 -7.40
N GLN A 122 7.45 -10.26 -7.42
CA GLN A 122 8.88 -10.41 -7.65
C GLN A 122 9.04 -10.73 -9.12
N ALA A 123 9.56 -9.75 -9.85
CA ALA A 123 9.93 -9.96 -11.23
C ALA A 123 10.93 -11.14 -11.31
N PRO A 124 10.87 -11.98 -12.36
CA PRO A 124 11.84 -13.04 -12.57
C PRO A 124 13.28 -12.50 -12.47
N PRO A 125 14.25 -13.33 -12.03
CA PRO A 125 15.66 -12.96 -12.11
C PRO A 125 16.01 -12.45 -13.53
N ASP A 126 16.78 -11.37 -13.60
CA ASP A 126 17.23 -10.71 -14.84
C ASP A 126 16.17 -9.91 -15.63
N THR A 127 14.99 -9.64 -15.04
CA THR A 127 14.01 -8.71 -15.62
C THR A 127 14.16 -7.30 -15.04
N SER A 128 14.05 -6.29 -15.90
CA SER A 128 14.09 -4.87 -15.55
C SER A 128 12.92 -4.12 -16.20
N TYR A 129 12.61 -2.94 -15.66
CA TYR A 129 11.66 -2.03 -16.30
C TYR A 129 12.41 -0.88 -16.98
N GLU A 130 11.95 -0.50 -18.17
CA GLU A 130 12.28 0.77 -18.82
C GLU A 130 11.02 1.62 -18.92
N VAL A 131 11.14 2.94 -18.75
CA VAL A 131 9.99 3.86 -18.74
C VAL A 131 10.06 4.81 -19.92
N PHE A 132 8.93 4.93 -20.64
CA PHE A 132 8.80 5.80 -21.80
C PHE A 132 7.60 6.74 -21.66
N GLU A 133 7.78 8.00 -22.03
CA GLU A 133 6.66 8.94 -22.16
C GLU A 133 5.90 8.68 -23.48
N LEU A 134 4.58 8.54 -23.35
CA LEU A 134 3.63 8.39 -24.44
C LEU A 134 3.21 9.76 -24.97
N THR A 135 4.11 10.37 -25.74
CA THR A 135 3.98 11.76 -26.23
C THR A 135 2.95 11.94 -27.35
N ASP A 136 2.60 10.86 -28.04
CA ASP A 136 1.74 10.85 -29.22
C ASP A 136 1.09 9.47 -29.40
N PHE A 137 0.05 9.42 -30.23
CA PHE A 137 -0.71 8.20 -30.46
C PHE A 137 0.10 7.11 -31.18
N ASP A 138 1.05 7.48 -32.04
CA ASP A 138 1.88 6.51 -32.76
C ASP A 138 2.68 5.65 -31.77
N LYS A 139 3.25 6.26 -30.73
CA LYS A 139 3.89 5.54 -29.62
C LYS A 139 2.96 4.64 -28.83
N VAL A 140 1.69 4.99 -28.68
CA VAL A 140 0.73 4.14 -27.95
C VAL A 140 0.29 2.97 -28.82
N SER A 141 0.05 3.22 -30.12
CA SER A 141 -0.45 2.23 -31.06
C SER A 141 0.44 0.99 -31.21
N GLN A 142 1.76 1.12 -30.96
CA GLN A 142 2.68 -0.02 -31.01
C GLN A 142 2.33 -1.14 -29.99
N TYR A 143 1.55 -0.84 -28.96
CA TYR A 143 1.13 -1.79 -27.94
C TYR A 143 -0.18 -2.53 -28.27
N GLU A 144 -0.81 -2.27 -29.42
CA GLU A 144 -2.11 -2.84 -29.81
C GLU A 144 -2.12 -4.39 -29.79
N ASN A 145 -1.00 -5.01 -30.12
CA ASN A 145 -0.87 -6.47 -30.14
C ASN A 145 -0.55 -7.07 -28.78
N TYR A 146 -0.29 -6.22 -27.78
CA TYR A 146 0.18 -6.62 -26.47
C TYR A 146 -0.86 -6.34 -25.39
N ALA A 147 -1.65 -5.27 -25.48
CA ALA A 147 -2.64 -4.92 -24.45
C ALA A 147 -3.98 -4.53 -25.08
N ASP A 148 -5.05 -4.62 -24.30
CA ASP A 148 -6.39 -4.19 -24.70
C ASP A 148 -6.80 -2.90 -23.98
N TRP A 149 -5.89 -1.92 -23.83
CA TRP A 149 -6.17 -0.67 -23.13
C TRP A 149 -7.11 0.27 -23.88
N CYS A 150 -7.89 1.08 -23.15
CA CYS A 150 -8.75 2.10 -23.75
C CYS A 150 -7.95 3.20 -24.46
N ILE A 151 -6.73 3.51 -24.00
CA ILE A 151 -5.84 4.52 -24.60
C ILE A 151 -5.31 4.13 -25.99
N LEU A 152 -5.52 2.88 -26.42
CA LEU A 152 -5.21 2.43 -27.79
C LEU A 152 -6.23 2.93 -28.82
N ASP A 153 -7.30 3.59 -28.38
CA ASP A 153 -8.16 4.39 -29.25
C ASP A 153 -7.65 5.83 -29.32
N GLU A 154 -7.44 6.36 -30.53
CA GLU A 154 -6.85 7.70 -30.74
C GLU A 154 -7.72 8.83 -30.15
N THR A 155 -9.04 8.67 -30.16
CA THR A 155 -9.97 9.66 -29.61
C THR A 155 -9.88 9.66 -28.09
N VAL A 156 -9.81 8.49 -27.48
CA VAL A 156 -9.64 8.31 -26.03
C VAL A 156 -8.28 8.83 -25.58
N PHE A 157 -7.21 8.50 -26.29
CA PHE A 157 -5.87 9.02 -26.03
C PHE A 157 -5.86 10.54 -25.99
N LYS A 158 -6.36 11.20 -27.05
CA LYS A 158 -6.43 12.66 -27.13
C LYS A 158 -7.24 13.29 -26.01
N ALA A 159 -8.33 12.63 -25.58
CA ALA A 159 -9.16 13.10 -24.49
C ALA A 159 -8.42 13.03 -23.14
N TYR A 160 -7.68 11.95 -22.90
CA TYR A 160 -6.92 11.78 -21.66
C TYR A 160 -5.66 12.63 -21.60
N THR A 161 -4.93 12.79 -22.70
CA THR A 161 -3.75 13.67 -22.73
C THR A 161 -4.12 15.15 -22.86
N ALA A 162 -5.41 15.49 -22.86
CA ALA A 162 -5.85 16.87 -22.85
C ALA A 162 -5.51 17.52 -21.50
N ASN A 163 -5.17 18.82 -21.52
CA ASN A 163 -4.93 19.65 -20.34
C ASN A 163 -3.63 19.38 -19.56
N GLY A 164 -2.60 18.79 -20.19
CA GLY A 164 -1.27 18.67 -19.60
C GLY A 164 -1.03 17.39 -18.80
N LEU A 165 -2.01 16.49 -18.75
CA LEU A 165 -1.85 15.15 -18.21
C LEU A 165 -0.86 14.34 -19.08
N LYS A 166 0.21 13.87 -18.45
CA LYS A 166 1.23 13.04 -19.10
C LYS A 166 0.96 11.57 -18.81
N TYR A 167 1.21 10.72 -19.81
CA TYR A 167 1.18 9.27 -19.63
C TYR A 167 2.55 8.68 -19.94
N PHE A 168 2.94 7.73 -19.11
CA PHE A 168 4.13 6.93 -19.26
C PHE A 168 3.75 5.46 -19.34
N ILE A 169 4.60 4.67 -19.99
CA ILE A 169 4.53 3.22 -19.95
C ILE A 169 5.81 2.68 -19.33
N ALA A 170 5.69 1.77 -18.37
CA ALA A 170 6.78 0.96 -17.89
C ALA A 170 6.73 -0.40 -18.56
N GLU A 171 7.77 -0.72 -19.34
CA GLU A 171 7.93 -1.99 -20.03
C GLU A 171 8.83 -2.91 -19.24
N ARG A 172 8.35 -4.11 -18.89
CA ARG A 172 9.25 -5.16 -18.40
C ARG A 172 10.02 -5.77 -19.56
N SER A 173 11.31 -6.03 -19.40
CA SER A 173 12.22 -6.45 -20.49
C SER A 173 11.75 -7.68 -21.31
N ASP A 174 10.90 -8.53 -20.74
CA ASP A 174 10.35 -9.75 -21.32
C ASP A 174 8.87 -9.63 -21.74
N PHE A 175 8.25 -8.45 -21.69
CA PHE A 175 6.78 -8.30 -21.79
C PHE A 175 6.15 -8.94 -23.04
N LYS A 176 6.90 -9.01 -24.15
CA LYS A 176 6.45 -9.59 -25.42
C LYS A 176 6.29 -11.11 -25.35
N GLU A 177 7.02 -11.75 -24.44
CA GLU A 177 7.04 -13.21 -24.27
C GLU A 177 6.00 -13.69 -23.23
N VAL A 178 5.42 -12.75 -22.46
CA VAL A 178 4.48 -13.05 -21.38
C VAL A 178 3.10 -13.38 -21.95
N PRO A 179 2.57 -14.61 -21.73
CA PRO A 179 1.28 -15.01 -22.26
C PRO A 179 0.12 -14.36 -21.50
N LYS A 180 -0.97 -14.04 -22.21
CA LYS A 180 -2.23 -13.57 -21.63
C LYS A 180 -2.94 -14.68 -20.85
N SER A 181 -2.52 -14.91 -19.62
CA SER A 181 -3.07 -15.91 -18.72
C SER A 181 -3.33 -15.30 -17.35
N ARG A 182 -4.58 -15.38 -16.89
CA ARG A 182 -4.99 -14.89 -15.58
C ARG A 182 -4.62 -15.93 -14.53
N SER A 183 -3.88 -15.52 -13.51
CA SER A 183 -3.59 -16.37 -12.33
C SER A 183 -4.40 -15.94 -11.11
N ASP A 184 -4.32 -16.71 -10.03
CA ASP A 184 -4.92 -16.35 -8.74
C ASP A 184 -4.38 -15.03 -8.17
N ASN A 185 -3.20 -14.59 -8.62
CA ASN A 185 -2.58 -13.33 -8.19
C ASN A 185 -3.02 -12.10 -9.01
N TYR A 186 -4.05 -12.22 -9.84
CA TYR A 186 -4.57 -11.09 -10.63
C TYR A 186 -4.91 -9.85 -9.76
N PRO A 187 -4.60 -8.62 -10.19
CA PRO A 187 -3.91 -8.26 -11.44
C PRO A 187 -2.39 -8.32 -11.33
N TYR A 188 -1.81 -8.61 -10.16
CA TYR A 188 -0.36 -8.78 -9.89
C TYR A 188 0.24 -10.08 -10.44
N ASP A 189 -0.43 -10.69 -11.40
CA ASP A 189 0.11 -11.81 -12.12
C ASP A 189 1.17 -11.36 -13.14
N ASP A 190 1.84 -12.35 -13.71
CA ASP A 190 2.98 -12.07 -14.58
C ASP A 190 2.59 -11.24 -15.80
N TYR A 191 1.40 -11.48 -16.35
CA TYR A 191 0.86 -10.72 -17.47
C TYR A 191 0.51 -9.28 -17.08
N GLY A 192 -0.23 -9.08 -15.99
CA GLY A 192 -0.66 -7.75 -15.54
C GLY A 192 0.49 -6.84 -15.18
N MET A 193 1.57 -7.40 -14.62
CA MET A 193 2.77 -6.66 -14.25
C MET A 193 3.74 -6.44 -15.41
N SER A 194 3.60 -7.13 -16.54
CA SER A 194 4.55 -7.03 -17.67
C SER A 194 4.53 -5.68 -18.40
N LEU A 195 3.40 -4.96 -18.35
CA LEU A 195 3.26 -3.59 -18.86
C LEU A 195 2.40 -2.78 -17.89
N ILE A 196 2.83 -1.55 -17.59
CA ILE A 196 2.13 -0.66 -16.66
C ILE A 196 2.00 0.73 -17.27
N ILE A 197 0.78 1.28 -17.31
CA ILE A 197 0.53 2.68 -17.70
C ILE A 197 0.50 3.54 -16.44
N ILE A 198 1.12 4.72 -16.49
CA ILE A 198 1.24 5.65 -15.36
C ILE A 198 0.82 7.03 -15.84
N GLY A 199 -0.23 7.60 -15.25
CA GLY A 199 -0.68 8.97 -15.48
C GLY A 199 -0.09 9.93 -14.44
N VAL A 200 0.44 11.05 -14.89
CA VAL A 200 1.06 12.09 -14.05
C VAL A 200 0.50 13.46 -14.38
N ASP A 201 -0.01 14.16 -13.37
CA ASP A 201 -0.49 15.54 -13.45
C ASP A 201 0.21 16.40 -12.38
N ASP A 202 0.71 17.57 -12.75
CA ASP A 202 1.45 18.49 -11.85
C ASP A 202 2.45 17.83 -10.89
N ASN A 203 3.27 16.90 -11.40
CA ASN A 203 4.23 16.07 -10.65
C ASN A 203 3.62 15.12 -9.60
N GLU A 204 2.34 14.81 -9.71
CA GLU A 204 1.64 13.80 -8.92
C GLU A 204 1.19 12.64 -9.80
N ILE A 205 1.36 11.41 -9.31
CA ILE A 205 0.82 10.23 -9.99
C ILE A 205 -0.69 10.21 -9.74
N VAL A 206 -1.47 10.37 -10.80
CA VAL A 206 -2.94 10.37 -10.75
C VAL A 206 -3.53 9.06 -11.26
N SER A 207 -2.76 8.25 -11.98
CA SER A 207 -3.16 6.89 -12.29
C SER A 207 -1.99 5.91 -12.46
N VAL A 208 -2.24 4.63 -12.16
CA VAL A 208 -1.40 3.48 -12.48
C VAL A 208 -2.32 2.32 -12.88
N THR A 209 -2.13 1.79 -14.09
CA THR A 209 -2.97 0.74 -14.66
C THR A 209 -2.11 -0.44 -15.10
N SER A 210 -2.55 -1.66 -14.78
CA SER A 210 -1.89 -2.89 -15.24
C SER A 210 -2.20 -3.18 -16.71
N ARG A 211 -1.54 -4.20 -17.29
CA ARG A 211 -1.88 -4.72 -18.62
C ARG A 211 -3.30 -5.29 -18.73
N TRP A 212 -3.95 -5.58 -17.60
CA TRP A 212 -5.37 -5.90 -17.53
C TRP A 212 -6.22 -4.62 -17.55
N ASN A 213 -6.97 -4.41 -18.63
CA ASN A 213 -7.83 -3.22 -18.82
C ASN A 213 -9.26 -3.36 -18.25
N PHE A 214 -9.64 -4.53 -17.71
CA PHE A 214 -11.06 -4.92 -17.56
C PHE A 214 -11.63 -4.91 -16.12
N ASP A 215 -10.94 -4.40 -15.10
CA ASP A 215 -11.55 -4.24 -13.76
C ASP A 215 -11.59 -2.78 -13.30
N ASP A 216 -12.80 -2.24 -13.31
CA ASP A 216 -13.24 -0.86 -13.12
C ASP A 216 -13.15 -0.40 -11.64
N THR A 217 -12.16 -0.86 -10.87
CA THR A 217 -12.12 -0.67 -9.40
C THR A 217 -10.99 0.20 -8.85
N GLY A 218 -10.16 0.79 -9.72
CA GLY A 218 -9.39 1.97 -9.33
C GLY A 218 -8.15 2.19 -10.18
N ASP A 219 -8.01 3.42 -10.66
CA ASP A 219 -6.84 3.95 -11.36
C ASP A 219 -5.55 3.94 -10.53
N PHE A 220 -5.44 3.18 -9.43
CA PHE A 220 -4.27 3.13 -8.54
C PHE A 220 -3.84 1.70 -8.28
N TYR A 221 -3.59 0.96 -9.36
CA TYR A 221 -3.21 -0.44 -9.30
C TYR A 221 -1.92 -0.69 -8.49
N LEU A 222 -0.93 0.20 -8.60
CA LEU A 222 0.23 0.22 -7.71
C LEU A 222 0.27 1.56 -6.97
N LYS A 223 0.49 1.52 -5.65
CA LYS A 223 0.74 2.73 -4.86
C LYS A 223 2.13 3.31 -5.20
N PRO A 224 2.36 4.63 -5.03
CA PRO A 224 3.63 5.28 -5.40
C PRO A 224 4.89 4.60 -4.85
N LEU A 225 4.86 4.06 -3.63
CA LEU A 225 6.00 3.34 -3.05
C LEU A 225 6.25 1.96 -3.69
N GLN A 226 5.20 1.27 -4.11
CA GLN A 226 5.34 0.00 -4.85
C GLN A 226 5.91 0.28 -6.23
N LEU A 227 5.38 1.29 -6.91
CA LEU A 227 5.87 1.74 -8.21
C LEU A 227 7.34 2.19 -8.11
N LYS A 228 7.71 2.97 -7.08
CA LYS A 228 9.10 3.41 -6.85
C LYS A 228 10.06 2.24 -6.64
N LYS A 229 9.65 1.21 -5.91
CA LYS A 229 10.46 0.01 -5.72
C LYS A 229 10.60 -0.79 -7.01
N LEU A 230 9.52 -0.88 -7.80
CA LEU A 230 9.50 -1.62 -9.05
C LEU A 230 10.39 -0.95 -10.11
N LEU A 231 10.23 0.36 -10.30
CA LEU A 231 10.93 1.13 -11.33
C LEU A 231 12.35 1.54 -10.93
N CYS A 232 12.68 1.52 -9.64
CA CYS A 232 13.99 1.89 -9.12
C CYS A 232 14.43 3.29 -9.61
N ASN A 233 15.44 3.37 -10.49
CA ASN A 233 15.96 4.64 -11.01
C ASN A 233 15.00 5.30 -12.01
N GLU A 234 14.23 4.51 -12.75
CA GLU A 234 13.26 4.99 -13.74
C GLU A 234 12.09 5.74 -13.10
N TYR A 235 11.87 5.59 -11.79
CA TYR A 235 10.79 6.28 -11.09
C TYR A 235 10.92 7.81 -11.14
N ASN A 236 12.15 8.34 -11.12
CA ASN A 236 12.36 9.78 -11.12
C ASN A 236 12.05 10.42 -12.49
N PHE A 237 12.18 9.65 -13.58
CA PHE A 237 11.87 10.10 -14.94
C PHE A 237 10.40 10.51 -15.12
N LEU A 238 9.50 10.02 -14.27
CA LEU A 238 8.09 10.41 -14.27
C LEU A 238 7.86 11.90 -13.94
N PHE A 239 8.85 12.57 -13.34
CA PHE A 239 8.75 13.94 -12.81
C PHE A 239 9.79 14.90 -13.41
N ASP A 240 10.60 14.44 -14.36
CA ASP A 240 11.61 15.24 -15.06
C ASP A 240 11.00 15.99 -16.27
#